data_AF-A0A444U6L0-F1
#
_entry.id   AF-A0A444U6L0-F1
#
_cell.length_a   1.000
_cell.length_b   1.000
_cell.length_c   1.000
_cell.angle_alpha   90.00
_cell.angle_beta   90.00
_cell.angle_gamma   90.00
#
_symmetry.space_group_name_H-M   'P 1'
#
loop_
_entity.id
_entity.type
_entity.pdbx_description
1 polymer ?
#
loop_
_entity_poly.entity_id
_entity_poly.type
_entity_poly.pdbx_seq_one_letter_code
_entity_poly.pdbx_strand_id
1 'polypeptide(L)'
;MATMLECVLKEVPREALAVHCHDTYGQALANILTALQMGISVVDSSVAGLGGCPYAEGASGNVATEDVVYMLTGLGINTGVDLCKVMEAGNFICEALKRKTNSKVAQACYKP
;
A
#
# COMPACT_ATOMS: atom_id res chain seq x y z
N MET A 1 -0.71 9.05 12.70
CA MET A 1 -1.94 8.77 11.94
C MET A 1 -3.20 9.09 12.76
N ALA A 2 -3.46 8.40 13.88
CA ALA A 2 -4.73 8.51 14.64
C ALA A 2 -5.15 9.96 14.97
N THR A 3 -4.32 10.73 15.67
CA THR A 3 -4.63 12.12 16.05
C THR A 3 -4.96 13.02 14.86
N MET A 4 -4.31 12.78 13.71
CA MET A 4 -4.61 13.53 12.48
C MET A 4 -6.02 13.18 11.98
N LEU A 5 -6.35 11.89 11.87
CA LEU A 5 -7.67 11.45 11.44
C LEU A 5 -8.77 11.90 12.42
N GLU A 6 -8.53 11.87 13.74
CA GLU A 6 -9.47 12.37 14.76
C GLU A 6 -9.84 13.84 14.54
N CYS A 7 -8.87 14.66 14.10
CA CYS A 7 -9.14 16.05 13.77
C CYS A 7 -9.93 16.19 12.46
N VAL A 8 -9.54 15.47 11.41
CA VAL A 8 -10.20 15.56 10.09
C VAL A 8 -11.64 15.03 10.14
N LEU A 9 -11.88 13.96 10.89
CA LEU A 9 -13.20 13.33 11.02
C LEU A 9 -14.25 14.20 11.74
N LYS A 10 -13.83 15.28 12.41
CA LYS A 10 -14.75 16.27 12.98
C LYS A 10 -15.36 17.18 11.91
N GLU A 11 -14.65 17.35 10.79
CA GLU A 11 -14.98 18.31 9.73
C GLU A 11 -15.47 17.63 8.46
N VAL A 12 -14.98 16.41 8.17
CA VAL A 12 -15.26 15.68 6.93
C VAL A 12 -15.78 14.27 7.24
N PRO A 13 -16.89 13.83 6.65
CA PRO A 13 -17.39 12.46 6.84
C PRO A 13 -16.38 11.43 6.33
N ARG A 14 -16.21 10.33 7.07
CA ARG A 14 -15.21 9.29 6.76
C ARG A 14 -15.37 8.68 5.37
N GLU A 15 -16.59 8.66 4.83
CA GLU A 15 -16.90 8.13 3.50
C GLU A 15 -16.29 8.97 2.37
N ALA A 16 -15.92 10.23 2.66
CA ALA A 16 -15.23 11.13 1.74
C ALA A 16 -13.70 11.16 1.95
N LEU A 17 -13.15 10.29 2.81
CA LEU A 17 -11.74 10.26 3.15
C LEU A 17 -11.05 9.00 2.62
N ALA A 18 -9.79 9.19 2.21
CA ALA A 18 -8.85 8.14 1.88
C ALA A 18 -7.52 8.37 2.61
N VAL A 19 -6.71 7.33 2.75
CA VAL A 19 -5.32 7.46 3.24
C VAL A 19 -4.32 7.04 2.18
N HIS A 20 -3.25 7.83 2.06
CA HIS A 20 -2.10 7.55 1.20
C HIS A 20 -0.85 7.52 2.07
N CYS A 21 -0.23 6.33 2.19
CA CYS A 21 0.92 6.14 3.07
C CYS A 21 2.16 5.72 2.27
N HIS A 22 3.27 6.43 2.49
CA HIS A 22 4.58 6.01 2.03
C HIS A 22 5.21 5.06 3.03
N ASP A 23 6.00 4.10 2.54
CA ASP A 23 6.64 3.07 3.34
C ASP A 23 8.14 3.29 3.55
N THR A 24 8.61 4.55 3.41
CA THR A 24 10.02 4.94 3.60
C THR A 24 10.61 4.44 4.93
N TYR A 25 9.80 4.40 5.99
CA TYR A 25 10.21 3.96 7.32
C TYR A 25 9.50 2.67 7.78
N GLY A 26 8.92 1.89 6.86
CA GLY A 26 8.23 0.64 7.19
C GLY A 26 6.96 0.82 8.02
N GLN A 27 6.33 1.99 7.96
CA GLN A 27 5.16 2.34 8.78
C GLN A 27 3.84 2.35 7.99
N ALA A 28 3.86 2.12 6.68
CA ALA A 28 2.68 2.35 5.86
C ALA A 28 1.52 1.41 6.24
N LEU A 29 1.79 0.10 6.32
CA LEU A 29 0.76 -0.89 6.69
C LEU A 29 0.20 -0.66 8.09
N ALA A 30 1.05 -0.27 9.06
CA ALA A 30 0.61 0.03 10.43
C ALA A 30 -0.30 1.27 10.48
N ASN A 31 0.04 2.31 9.70
CA ASN A 31 -0.78 3.51 9.58
C ASN A 31 -2.10 3.22 8.86
N ILE A 32 -2.09 2.39 7.80
CA ILE A 32 -3.29 1.95 7.09
C ILE A 32 -4.18 1.15 8.04
N LEU A 33 -3.62 0.20 8.81
CA LEU A 33 -4.38 -0.56 9.80
C LEU A 33 -5.06 0.37 10.82
N THR A 34 -4.35 1.40 11.29
CA THR A 34 -4.93 2.42 12.18
C THR A 34 -6.10 3.15 11.51
N ALA A 35 -5.95 3.55 10.24
CA ALA A 35 -7.01 4.20 9.49
C ALA A 35 -8.25 3.30 9.29
N LEU A 36 -8.04 2.02 8.97
CA LEU A 36 -9.11 1.02 8.86
C LEU A 36 -9.87 0.85 10.19
N GLN A 37 -9.14 0.79 11.32
CA GLN A 37 -9.74 0.72 12.66
C GLN A 37 -10.57 1.97 13.00
N MET A 38 -10.24 3.11 12.41
CA MET A 38 -11.01 4.36 12.51
C MET A 38 -12.15 4.47 11.49
N GLY A 39 -12.36 3.44 10.67
CA GLY A 39 -13.47 3.35 9.72
C GLY A 39 -13.21 3.95 8.34
N ILE A 40 -11.96 4.32 8.02
CA ILE A 40 -11.58 4.67 6.65
C ILE A 40 -11.63 3.42 5.78
N SER A 41 -12.22 3.51 4.60
CA SER A 41 -12.44 2.35 3.70
C SER A 41 -11.76 2.48 2.33
N VAL A 42 -11.06 3.60 2.08
CA VAL A 42 -10.31 3.85 0.85
C VAL A 42 -8.83 4.07 1.17
N VAL A 43 -7.96 3.29 0.51
CA VAL A 43 -6.52 3.30 0.74
C VAL A 43 -5.81 3.36 -0.61
N ASP A 44 -4.94 4.34 -0.77
CA ASP A 44 -4.08 4.46 -1.94
C ASP A 44 -2.81 3.62 -1.77
N SER A 45 -2.39 2.99 -2.85
CA SER A 45 -1.17 2.17 -2.92
C SER A 45 -0.60 2.18 -4.34
N SER A 46 0.59 1.61 -4.53
CA SER A 46 1.20 1.49 -5.86
C SER A 46 1.65 0.06 -6.13
N VAL A 47 1.36 -0.46 -7.33
CA VAL A 47 1.79 -1.79 -7.75
C VAL A 47 3.30 -1.96 -7.56
N ALA A 48 3.75 -3.11 -7.06
CA ALA A 48 5.15 -3.41 -6.80
C ALA A 48 5.88 -2.37 -5.91
N GLY A 49 5.15 -1.54 -5.17
CA GLY A 49 5.69 -0.40 -4.42
C GLY A 49 6.40 0.61 -5.33
N LEU A 50 5.84 0.86 -6.52
CA LEU A 50 6.33 1.89 -7.43
C LEU A 50 6.22 3.29 -6.81
N GLY A 51 7.07 4.19 -7.31
CA GLY A 51 7.36 5.46 -6.68
C GLY A 51 8.75 5.47 -6.04
N GLY A 52 9.00 6.50 -5.25
CA GLY A 52 10.33 6.90 -4.81
C GLY A 52 10.78 8.18 -5.52
N CYS A 53 11.63 8.97 -4.87
CA CYS A 53 12.10 10.23 -5.43
C CYS A 53 13.48 10.01 -6.06
N PRO A 54 13.70 10.32 -7.35
CA PRO A 54 15.02 10.26 -7.96
C PRO A 54 16.04 11.21 -7.32
N TYR A 55 15.58 12.16 -6.47
CA TYR A 55 16.41 13.10 -5.73
C TYR A 55 16.62 12.74 -4.25
N ALA A 56 16.02 11.66 -3.74
CA ALA A 56 16.18 11.20 -2.36
C ALA A 56 16.56 9.72 -2.33
N GLU A 57 17.86 9.44 -2.32
CA GLU A 57 18.40 8.09 -2.16
C GLU A 57 17.84 7.42 -0.90
N GLY A 58 17.15 6.29 -1.07
CA GLY A 58 16.65 5.45 0.03
C GLY A 58 15.16 5.59 0.35
N ALA A 59 14.43 6.53 -0.26
CA ALA A 59 12.97 6.56 -0.10
C ALA A 59 12.30 5.44 -0.90
N SER A 60 11.89 4.35 -0.23
CA SER A 60 11.19 3.21 -0.85
C SER A 60 9.91 3.61 -1.59
N GLY A 61 9.28 4.73 -1.18
CA GLY A 61 8.16 5.35 -1.88
C GLY A 61 6.81 4.93 -1.32
N ASN A 62 5.85 4.67 -2.20
CA ASN A 62 4.50 4.25 -1.83
C ASN A 62 4.50 2.84 -1.21
N VAL A 63 3.48 2.53 -0.42
CA VAL A 63 3.19 1.15 -0.03
C VAL A 63 2.85 0.29 -1.25
N ALA A 64 3.31 -0.97 -1.26
CA ALA A 64 3.01 -1.90 -2.33
C ALA A 64 1.56 -2.40 -2.26
N THR A 65 0.84 -2.35 -3.39
CA THR A 65 -0.57 -2.82 -3.46
C THR A 65 -0.71 -4.28 -3.05
N GLU A 66 0.23 -5.14 -3.44
CA GLU A 66 0.27 -6.55 -3.09
C GLU A 66 0.30 -6.76 -1.57
N ASP A 67 1.11 -5.96 -0.87
CA ASP A 67 1.28 -6.07 0.57
C ASP A 67 0.03 -5.58 1.32
N VAL A 68 -0.65 -4.54 0.79
CA VAL A 68 -1.95 -4.07 1.30
C VAL A 68 -3.03 -5.13 1.09
N VAL A 69 -3.16 -5.67 -0.13
CA VAL A 69 -4.17 -6.70 -0.46
C VAL A 69 -3.95 -7.97 0.36
N TYR A 70 -2.70 -8.37 0.57
CA TYR A 70 -2.36 -9.51 1.42
C TYR A 70 -2.82 -9.30 2.86
N MET A 71 -2.51 -8.14 3.45
CA MET A 71 -2.98 -7.78 4.80
C MET A 71 -4.51 -7.79 4.88
N LEU A 72 -5.20 -7.13 3.94
CA LEU A 72 -6.66 -7.05 3.93
C LEU A 72 -7.32 -8.42 3.78
N THR A 73 -6.77 -9.27 2.90
CA THR A 73 -7.23 -10.65 2.73
C THR A 73 -7.06 -11.46 4.02
N GLY A 74 -5.91 -11.36 4.67
CA GLY A 74 -5.65 -12.01 5.96
C GLY A 74 -6.55 -11.53 7.10
N LEU A 75 -7.03 -10.28 7.02
CA LEU A 75 -8.01 -9.70 7.94
C LEU A 75 -9.47 -10.02 7.57
N GLY A 76 -9.73 -10.74 6.47
CA GLY A 76 -11.07 -11.06 5.99
C GLY A 76 -11.82 -9.87 5.36
N ILE A 77 -11.10 -8.81 4.97
CA ILE A 77 -11.68 -7.63 4.32
C ILE A 77 -11.69 -7.85 2.80
N ASN A 78 -12.88 -7.81 2.20
CA ASN A 78 -13.03 -7.97 0.76
C ASN A 78 -12.61 -6.70 0.01
N THR A 79 -11.69 -6.84 -0.94
CA THR A 79 -11.28 -5.77 -1.86
C THR A 79 -11.80 -5.97 -3.28
N GLY A 80 -12.24 -7.18 -3.63
CA GLY A 80 -12.53 -7.58 -5.02
C GLY A 80 -11.29 -7.69 -5.92
N VAL A 81 -10.08 -7.59 -5.37
CA VAL A 81 -8.82 -7.61 -6.11
C VAL A 81 -8.22 -9.02 -6.13
N ASP A 82 -7.83 -9.49 -7.30
CA ASP A 82 -7.10 -10.75 -7.48
C ASP A 82 -5.60 -10.53 -7.28
N LEU A 83 -5.08 -11.01 -6.14
CA LEU A 83 -3.68 -10.80 -5.75
C LEU A 83 -2.69 -11.36 -6.79
N CYS A 84 -2.98 -12.51 -7.41
CA CYS A 84 -2.10 -13.10 -8.42
C CYS A 84 -1.98 -12.20 -9.64
N LYS A 85 -3.10 -11.65 -10.12
CA LYS A 85 -3.11 -10.72 -11.27
C LYS A 85 -2.39 -9.40 -10.97
N VAL A 86 -2.50 -8.90 -9.73
CA VAL A 86 -1.73 -7.72 -9.32
C VAL A 86 -0.23 -8.01 -9.34
N MET A 87 0.19 -9.18 -8.85
CA MET A 87 1.59 -9.59 -8.86
C MET A 87 2.14 -9.74 -10.29
N GLU A 88 1.35 -10.30 -11.22
CA GLU A 88 1.70 -10.36 -12.65
C GLU A 88 1.91 -8.96 -13.25
N ALA A 89 0.98 -8.03 -12.96
CA ALA A 89 1.09 -6.64 -13.40
C ALA A 89 2.32 -5.94 -12.79
N GLY A 90 2.62 -6.22 -11.52
CA GLY A 90 3.82 -5.73 -10.84
C GLY A 90 5.10 -6.27 -11.46
N ASN A 91 5.14 -7.56 -11.78
CA ASN A 91 6.29 -8.15 -12.46
C ASN A 91 6.51 -7.53 -13.85
N PHE A 92 5.45 -7.39 -14.65
CA PHE A 92 5.51 -6.77 -15.99
C PHE A 92 6.16 -5.38 -15.96
N ILE A 93 5.71 -4.50 -15.06
CA ILE A 93 6.25 -3.14 -14.99
C ILE A 93 7.66 -3.10 -14.38
N CYS A 94 7.96 -3.98 -13.42
CA CYS A 94 9.30 -4.11 -12.86
C CYS A 94 10.33 -4.55 -13.92
N GLU A 95 9.99 -5.52 -14.77
CA GLU A 95 10.81 -5.97 -15.90
C GLU A 95 11.05 -4.83 -16.91
N ALA A 96 9.98 -4.14 -17.31
CA ALA A 96 10.06 -3.03 -18.26
C ALA A 96 10.97 -1.89 -17.75
N LEU A 97 10.89 -1.59 -16.44
CA LEU A 97 11.71 -0.56 -15.79
C LEU A 97 13.10 -1.07 -15.35
N LYS A 98 13.40 -2.36 -15.55
CA LYS A 98 14.64 -3.01 -15.08
C LYS A 98 14.92 -2.77 -13.59
N ARG A 99 13.87 -2.83 -12.77
CA ARG A 99 13.94 -2.65 -11.31
C ARG A 99 13.33 -3.85 -10.60
N LYS A 100 13.78 -4.10 -9.37
CA LYS A 100 13.15 -5.10 -8.50
C LYS A 100 11.85 -4.55 -7.91
N THR A 101 10.92 -5.45 -7.61
CA THR A 101 9.71 -5.12 -6.85
C THR A 101 10.06 -4.76 -5.41
N ASN A 102 9.35 -3.78 -4.85
CA ASN A 102 9.41 -3.44 -3.42
C ASN A 102 8.36 -4.21 -2.60
N SER A 103 7.41 -4.92 -3.23
CA SER A 103 6.45 -5.76 -2.51
C SER A 103 7.16 -6.92 -1.81
N LYS A 104 6.93 -7.07 -0.51
CA LYS A 104 7.42 -8.20 0.28
C LYS A 104 6.70 -9.50 -0.05
N VAL A 105 5.41 -9.42 -0.35
CA VAL A 105 4.60 -10.57 -0.79
C VAL A 105 5.14 -11.12 -2.11
N ALA A 106 5.35 -10.25 -3.11
CA ALA A 106 5.90 -10.67 -4.40
C ALA A 106 7.30 -11.29 -4.27
N GLN A 107 8.17 -10.70 -3.43
CA GLN A 107 9.50 -11.26 -3.16
C GLN A 107 9.45 -12.66 -2.52
N ALA A 108 8.45 -12.95 -1.69
CA ALA A 108 8.32 -14.24 -1.03
C ALA A 108 7.71 -15.32 -1.95
N CYS A 109 6.84 -14.92 -2.88
CA CYS A 109 6.15 -15.84 -3.79
C CYS A 109 6.95 -16.16 -5.05
N TYR A 110 7.72 -15.22 -5.60
CA TYR A 110 8.60 -15.47 -6.73
C TYR A 110 9.94 -16.04 -6.23
N LYS A 111 10.17 -17.33 -6.49
CA LYS A 111 11.53 -17.88 -6.42
C LYS A 111 12.29 -17.52 -7.70
N PRO A 112 13.60 -17.21 -7.61
CA PRO A 112 14.43 -16.91 -8.78
C PRO A 112 14.49 -18.06 -9.77
#